data_AF-A0A3N9U9N1-F1
#
_entry.id   AF-A0A3N9U9N1-F1
#
_cell.length_a   1.000
_cell.length_b   1.000
_cell.length_c   1.000
_cell.angle_alpha   90.00
_cell.angle_beta   90.00
_cell.angle_gamma   90.00
#
_symmetry.space_group_name_H-M   'P 1'
#
loop_
_entity.id
_entity.type
_entity.pdbx_description
1 polymer ?
#
loop_
_entity_poly.entity_id
_entity_poly.type
_entity_poly.pdbx_seq_one_letter_code
_entity_poly.pdbx_strand_id
1 'polypeptide(L)'
;MKQYIFTKAGNGKVIVTLSESYMDIKRSGIMNKVIRAKEYRLIHYKDILELKWKKSMGLLINGSIELVFDRNKKSNDNLDNIIYFATKNEIKMATEIKEFLEKKVSENQNRTADAAIRYFDELKKLKELYDLKIISKEEYEEKKSIYLK
;
A
#
# COMPACT_ATOMS: atom_id res chain seq x y z
N MET A 1 -15.82 -0.53 -9.63
CA MET A 1 -15.58 -1.04 -8.25
C MET A 1 -15.77 -2.55 -8.29
N LYS A 2 -14.80 -3.34 -7.85
CA LYS A 2 -14.84 -4.82 -7.90
C LYS A 2 -14.77 -5.39 -6.49
N GLN A 3 -15.53 -6.45 -6.22
CA GLN A 3 -15.68 -7.04 -4.89
C GLN A 3 -15.31 -8.52 -4.89
N TYR A 4 -14.60 -8.95 -3.85
CA TYR A 4 -14.16 -10.33 -3.63
C TYR A 4 -14.56 -10.78 -2.23
N ILE A 5 -15.00 -12.04 -2.11
CA ILE A 5 -15.54 -12.57 -0.86
C ILE A 5 -14.83 -13.88 -0.50
N PHE A 6 -14.13 -13.87 0.63
CA PHE A 6 -13.46 -15.01 1.22
C PHE A 6 -14.27 -15.51 2.40
N THR A 7 -14.54 -16.81 2.49
CA THR A 7 -15.40 -17.39 3.54
C THR A 7 -14.84 -18.65 4.17
N LYS A 8 -13.86 -19.31 3.53
CA LYS A 8 -13.43 -20.65 3.91
C LYS A 8 -12.09 -20.70 4.63
N ALA A 9 -11.31 -19.63 4.57
CA ALA A 9 -10.03 -19.56 5.27
C ALA A 9 -10.21 -19.27 6.77
N GLY A 10 -10.71 -20.26 7.54
CA GLY A 10 -10.68 -20.34 9.02
C GLY A 10 -11.34 -19.22 9.83
N ASN A 11 -11.73 -18.08 9.24
CA ASN A 11 -11.75 -16.78 9.93
C ASN A 11 -13.01 -15.94 9.67
N GLY A 12 -14.14 -16.57 9.31
CA GLY A 12 -15.37 -15.85 8.98
C GLY A 12 -15.34 -15.24 7.57
N LYS A 13 -16.20 -14.25 7.32
CA LYS A 13 -16.37 -13.65 6.00
C LYS A 13 -15.46 -12.43 5.87
N VAL A 14 -14.54 -12.45 4.92
CA VAL A 14 -13.73 -11.29 4.53
C VAL A 14 -14.20 -10.81 3.16
N ILE A 15 -14.55 -9.53 3.09
CA ILE A 15 -14.97 -8.86 1.88
C ILE A 15 -13.90 -7.84 1.54
N VAL A 16 -13.35 -7.96 0.34
CA VAL A 16 -12.35 -7.03 -0.20
C VAL A 16 -13.00 -6.29 -1.35
N THR A 17 -13.03 -4.96 -1.28
CA THR A 17 -13.54 -4.13 -2.37
C THR A 17 -12.42 -3.25 -2.91
N LEU A 18 -12.22 -3.29 -4.22
CA LEU A 18 -11.20 -2.52 -4.92
C LEU A 18 -11.84 -1.31 -5.61
N SER A 19 -11.37 -0.13 -5.23
CA SER A 19 -11.61 1.14 -5.89
C SER A 19 -10.37 1.59 -6.66
N GLU A 20 -10.41 2.75 -7.30
CA GLU A 20 -9.28 3.26 -8.10
C GLU A 20 -8.06 3.65 -7.26
N SER A 21 -8.27 4.21 -6.07
CA SER A 21 -7.21 4.78 -5.22
C SER A 21 -7.04 4.09 -3.86
N TYR A 22 -7.99 3.23 -3.48
CA TYR A 22 -7.98 2.51 -2.20
C TYR A 22 -8.67 1.16 -2.30
N MET A 23 -8.37 0.32 -1.32
CA MET A 23 -9.07 -0.94 -1.05
C MET A 23 -9.71 -0.86 0.34
N ASP A 24 -10.93 -1.36 0.45
CA ASP A 24 -11.53 -1.66 1.75
C ASP A 24 -11.52 -3.16 2.03
N ILE A 25 -11.25 -3.49 3.29
CA ILE A 25 -11.34 -4.84 3.83
C ILE A 25 -12.34 -4.81 4.97
N LYS A 26 -13.44 -5.55 4.82
CA LYS A 26 -14.45 -5.80 5.85
C LYS A 26 -14.34 -7.24 6.31
N ARG A 27 -14.26 -7.47 7.61
CA ARG A 27 -14.15 -8.81 8.22
C ARG A 27 -15.29 -9.00 9.20
N SER A 28 -16.11 -10.03 9.03
CA SER A 28 -17.13 -10.41 10.00
C SER A 28 -16.94 -11.83 10.52
N GLY A 29 -17.20 -12.03 11.81
CA GLY A 29 -17.06 -13.33 12.48
C GLY A 29 -16.47 -13.24 13.88
N ILE A 30 -16.77 -14.25 14.71
CA ILE A 30 -16.37 -14.32 16.12
C ILE A 30 -14.84 -14.38 16.27
N MET A 31 -14.15 -15.01 15.33
CA MET A 31 -12.69 -15.15 15.36
C MET A 31 -11.95 -13.81 15.22
N ASN A 32 -12.51 -12.80 14.55
CA ASN A 32 -11.89 -11.47 14.44
C ASN A 32 -11.69 -10.81 15.81
N LYS A 33 -12.60 -11.07 16.76
CA LYS A 33 -12.47 -10.62 18.16
C LYS A 33 -11.33 -11.32 18.89
N VAL A 34 -11.05 -12.59 18.54
CA VAL A 34 -9.98 -13.41 19.14
C VAL A 34 -8.61 -12.95 18.62
N ILE A 35 -8.48 -12.75 17.30
CA ILE A 35 -7.24 -12.30 16.67
C ILE A 35 -7.04 -10.78 16.73
N ARG A 36 -7.95 -10.06 17.40
CA ARG A 36 -7.99 -8.59 17.51
C ARG A 36 -7.90 -7.85 16.17
N ALA A 37 -8.35 -8.50 15.10
CA ALA A 37 -8.34 -7.87 13.79
C ALA A 37 -9.46 -6.84 13.70
N LYS A 38 -9.18 -5.68 13.10
CA LYS A 38 -10.19 -4.65 12.84
C LYS A 38 -11.25 -5.18 11.89
N GLU A 39 -12.51 -4.97 12.27
CA GLU A 39 -13.69 -5.32 11.48
C GLU A 39 -13.69 -4.60 10.13
N TYR A 40 -13.20 -3.36 10.10
CA TYR A 40 -13.10 -2.54 8.91
C TYR A 40 -11.73 -1.90 8.80
N ARG A 41 -11.19 -1.87 7.58
CA ARG A 41 -9.99 -1.11 7.26
C ARG A 41 -10.04 -0.57 5.83
N LEU A 42 -9.69 0.70 5.69
CA LEU A 42 -9.45 1.36 4.41
C LEU A 42 -7.93 1.51 4.21
N ILE A 43 -7.46 1.15 3.02
CA ILE A 43 -6.03 1.09 2.68
C ILE A 43 -5.84 1.82 1.35
N HIS A 44 -5.11 2.95 1.37
CA HIS A 44 -4.74 3.61 0.14
C HIS A 44 -3.55 2.90 -0.51
N TYR A 45 -3.60 2.72 -1.83
CA TYR A 45 -2.54 2.00 -2.55
C TYR A 45 -1.17 2.69 -2.45
N LYS A 46 -1.16 4.02 -2.29
CA LYS A 46 0.07 4.81 -2.10
C LYS A 46 0.81 4.48 -0.80
N ASP A 47 0.12 3.91 0.18
CA ASP A 47 0.71 3.56 1.47
C ASP A 47 1.30 2.14 1.46
N ILE A 48 0.97 1.32 0.46
CA ILE A 48 1.48 -0.04 0.31
C ILE A 48 2.89 0.01 -0.29
N LEU A 49 3.87 -0.52 0.44
CA LEU A 49 5.25 -0.63 -0.03
C LEU A 49 5.49 -1.90 -0.84
N GLU A 50 4.96 -3.02 -0.35
CA GLU A 50 5.22 -4.35 -0.89
C GLU A 50 4.03 -5.27 -0.63
N LEU A 51 3.91 -6.31 -1.45
CA LEU A 51 2.95 -7.39 -1.27
C LEU A 51 3.70 -8.70 -1.10
N LYS A 52 3.42 -9.42 -0.01
CA LYS A 52 4.03 -10.73 0.26
C LYS A 52 3.02 -11.84 0.04
N TRP A 53 3.28 -12.66 -0.97
CA TRP A 53 2.51 -13.87 -1.21
C TRP A 53 3.12 -15.05 -0.43
N LYS A 54 2.34 -15.66 0.45
CA LYS A 54 2.75 -16.84 1.21
C LYS A 54 1.91 -18.04 0.78
N LYS A 55 2.56 -19.10 0.28
CA LYS A 55 1.91 -20.37 -0.04
C LYS A 55 1.89 -21.27 1.18
N SER A 56 0.76 -21.93 1.41
CA SER A 56 0.51 -22.96 2.42
C SER A 56 0.86 -22.55 3.85
N MET A 57 -0.15 -22.23 4.65
CA MET A 57 0.01 -21.91 6.08
C MET A 57 -0.53 -23.01 7.01
N GLY A 58 -0.93 -24.16 6.47
CA GLY A 58 -1.44 -25.30 7.23
C GLY A 58 -2.54 -26.07 6.49
N LEU A 59 -3.18 -27.02 7.19
CA LEU A 59 -4.21 -27.91 6.63
C LEU A 59 -5.49 -27.19 6.16
N LEU A 60 -5.82 -26.03 6.74
CA LEU A 60 -7.06 -25.28 6.47
C LEU A 60 -6.83 -23.98 5.69
N ILE A 61 -5.58 -23.60 5.41
CA ILE A 61 -5.23 -22.34 4.75
C ILE A 61 -4.19 -22.61 3.65
N ASN A 62 -4.61 -22.41 2.41
CA ASN A 62 -3.76 -22.61 1.23
C ASN A 62 -2.78 -21.46 1.01
N GLY A 63 -3.01 -20.30 1.60
CA GLY A 63 -2.05 -19.20 1.60
C GLY A 63 -2.64 -17.87 2.05
N SER A 64 -1.82 -16.83 1.90
CA SER A 64 -2.20 -15.46 2.23
C SER A 64 -1.50 -14.41 1.36
N ILE A 65 -2.13 -13.25 1.24
CA ILE A 65 -1.50 -12.00 0.81
C ILE A 65 -1.31 -11.13 2.05
N GLU A 66 -0.07 -10.71 2.29
CA GLU A 66 0.26 -9.74 3.33
C GLU A 66 0.67 -8.40 2.70
N LEU A 67 0.01 -7.33 3.14
CA LEU A 67 0.30 -5.96 2.73
C LEU A 67 1.37 -5.37 3.65
N VAL A 68 2.49 -4.92 3.09
CA VAL A 68 3.59 -4.32 3.84
C VAL A 68 3.50 -2.80 3.73
N PHE A 69 3.56 -2.12 4.87
CA PHE A 69 3.53 -0.67 4.99
C PHE A 69 4.85 -0.16 5.59
N ASP A 70 5.11 1.15 5.49
CA ASP A 70 6.26 1.77 6.14
C ASP A 70 6.24 1.52 7.66
N ARG A 71 7.34 0.95 8.17
CA ARG A 71 7.54 0.59 9.58
C ARG A 71 7.53 1.81 10.51
N ASN A 72 7.83 2.99 9.99
CA ASN A 72 7.77 4.24 10.76
C ASN A 72 6.33 4.70 11.04
N LYS A 73 5.34 4.21 10.28
CA LYS A 73 3.91 4.40 10.54
C LYS A 73 3.39 3.27 11.45
N LYS A 74 3.61 3.38 12.77
CA LYS A 74 3.03 2.59 13.89
C LYS A 74 2.05 1.44 13.50
N SER A 75 2.55 0.40 12.85
CA SER A 75 1.77 -0.78 12.45
C SER A 75 2.60 -2.01 12.82
N ASN A 76 2.97 -2.10 14.09
CA ASN A 76 3.93 -3.10 14.58
C ASN A 76 3.35 -4.50 14.79
N ASP A 77 2.05 -4.71 14.61
CA ASP A 77 1.44 -6.05 14.59
C ASP A 77 0.08 -5.87 13.95
N ASN A 78 -0.20 -6.47 12.79
CA ASN A 78 -1.52 -6.30 12.20
C ASN A 78 -1.86 -7.47 11.28
N LEU A 79 -2.43 -8.52 11.86
CA LEU A 79 -3.21 -9.53 11.15
C LEU A 79 -4.26 -8.87 10.20
N ASP A 80 -4.62 -7.61 10.47
CA ASP A 80 -5.40 -6.71 9.60
C ASP A 80 -4.84 -6.51 8.19
N ASN A 81 -3.54 -6.69 7.99
CA ASN A 81 -2.86 -6.55 6.71
C ASN A 81 -2.93 -7.82 5.87
N ILE A 82 -3.48 -8.90 6.41
CA ILE A 82 -3.41 -10.22 5.81
C ILE A 82 -4.80 -10.63 5.30
N ILE A 83 -4.82 -11.13 4.06
CA ILE A 83 -5.98 -11.76 3.43
C ILE A 83 -5.63 -13.24 3.25
N TYR A 84 -6.36 -14.11 3.94
CA TYR A 84 -6.18 -15.55 3.87
C TYR A 84 -7.13 -16.18 2.84
N PHE A 85 -6.68 -17.25 2.20
CA PHE A 85 -7.48 -18.02 1.25
C PHE A 85 -7.25 -19.53 1.41
N ALA A 86 -8.30 -20.32 1.22
CA ALA A 86 -8.29 -21.76 1.50
C ALA A 86 -8.84 -22.61 0.35
N THR A 87 -9.59 -22.03 -0.58
CA THR A 87 -10.14 -22.79 -1.73
C THR A 87 -9.49 -22.42 -3.04
N LYS A 88 -9.61 -23.28 -4.06
CA LYS A 88 -9.14 -22.97 -5.42
C LYS A 88 -9.76 -21.69 -5.99
N ASN A 89 -11.04 -21.43 -5.67
CA ASN A 89 -11.72 -20.20 -6.10
C ASN A 89 -11.17 -18.97 -5.38
N GLU A 90 -10.94 -19.06 -4.06
CA GLU A 90 -10.31 -17.97 -3.30
C GLU A 90 -8.87 -17.71 -3.73
N ILE A 91 -8.11 -18.75 -4.14
CA ILE A 91 -6.79 -18.56 -4.74
C ILE A 91 -6.88 -17.73 -6.02
N LYS A 92 -7.82 -18.02 -6.91
CA LYS A 92 -8.03 -17.22 -8.13
C LYS A 92 -8.34 -15.76 -7.79
N MET A 93 -9.27 -15.54 -6.85
CA MET A 93 -9.60 -14.18 -6.38
C MET A 93 -8.38 -13.46 -5.78
N ALA A 94 -7.59 -14.16 -4.97
CA ALA A 94 -6.37 -13.63 -4.39
C ALA A 94 -5.34 -13.27 -5.47
N THR A 95 -5.16 -14.12 -6.49
CA THR A 95 -4.27 -13.82 -7.62
C THR A 95 -4.70 -12.56 -8.35
N GLU A 96 -5.98 -12.39 -8.64
CA GLU A 96 -6.48 -11.17 -9.30
C GLU A 96 -6.24 -9.92 -8.43
N ILE A 97 -6.48 -10.01 -7.12
CA ILE A 97 -6.18 -8.91 -6.19
C ILE A 97 -4.68 -8.59 -6.19
N LYS A 98 -3.83 -9.62 -6.16
CA LYS A 98 -2.37 -9.48 -6.19
C LYS A 98 -1.93 -8.71 -7.44
N GLU A 99 -2.31 -9.18 -8.62
CA GLU A 99 -1.95 -8.55 -9.90
C GLU A 99 -2.41 -7.09 -9.97
N PHE A 100 -3.63 -6.82 -9.50
CA PHE A 100 -4.14 -5.46 -9.45
C PHE A 100 -3.33 -4.56 -8.50
N LEU A 101 -3.03 -5.05 -7.30
CA LEU A 101 -2.28 -4.27 -6.30
C LEU A 101 -0.81 -4.09 -6.72
N GLU A 102 -0.17 -5.09 -7.34
CA GLU A 102 1.20 -4.98 -7.85
C GLU A 102 1.30 -3.89 -8.92
N LYS A 103 0.34 -3.84 -9.83
CA LYS A 103 0.24 -2.75 -10.81
C LYS A 103 0.12 -1.39 -10.12
N LYS A 104 -0.73 -1.27 -9.11
CA LYS A 104 -0.91 0.00 -8.36
C LYS A 104 0.31 0.43 -7.57
N VAL A 105 1.02 -0.52 -6.95
CA VAL A 105 2.28 -0.25 -6.23
C VAL A 105 3.35 0.24 -7.21
N SER A 106 3.50 -0.45 -8.35
CA SER A 106 4.46 -0.02 -9.39
C SER A 106 4.13 1.37 -9.96
N GLU A 107 2.86 1.66 -10.25
CA GLU A 107 2.42 2.99 -10.69
C GLU A 107 2.81 4.10 -9.70
N ASN A 108 2.71 3.84 -8.40
CA ASN A 108 3.06 4.81 -7.36
C ASN A 108 4.58 5.00 -7.20
N GLN A 109 5.36 3.92 -7.33
CA GLN A 109 6.82 3.98 -7.30
C GLN A 109 7.36 4.80 -8.46
N ASN A 110 6.83 4.59 -9.68
CA ASN A 110 7.22 5.36 -10.86
C ASN A 110 6.89 6.85 -10.70
N ARG A 111 5.69 7.19 -10.21
CA ARG A 111 5.31 8.59 -9.93
C ARG A 111 6.24 9.26 -8.91
N THR A 112 6.72 8.51 -7.92
CA THR A 112 7.63 9.02 -6.89
C THR A 112 9.03 9.24 -7.48
N ALA A 113 9.51 8.32 -8.32
CA ALA A 113 10.79 8.47 -9.03
C ALA A 113 10.77 9.68 -9.98
N ASP A 114 9.71 9.85 -10.76
CA ASP A 114 9.55 10.99 -11.67
C ASP A 114 9.51 12.32 -10.90
N ALA A 115 8.83 12.35 -9.75
CA ALA A 115 8.80 13.53 -8.89
C ALA A 115 10.18 13.85 -8.31
N ALA A 116 10.94 12.84 -7.88
CA ALA A 116 12.30 13.01 -7.35
C ALA A 116 13.27 13.53 -8.42
N ILE A 117 13.21 13.00 -9.64
CA ILE A 117 14.00 13.50 -10.78
C ILE A 117 13.65 14.96 -11.07
N ARG A 118 12.35 15.28 -11.15
CA ARG A 118 11.90 16.66 -11.37
C ARG A 118 12.38 17.60 -10.26
N TYR A 119 12.31 17.19 -9.00
CA TYR A 119 12.79 18.00 -7.87
C TYR A 119 14.30 18.21 -7.90
N PHE A 120 15.08 17.21 -8.31
CA PHE A 120 16.51 17.36 -8.51
C PHE A 120 16.83 18.41 -9.59
N ASP A 121 16.17 18.33 -10.75
CA ASP A 121 16.37 19.29 -11.84
C ASP A 121 15.98 20.72 -11.44
N GLU A 122 14.87 20.88 -10.71
CA GLU A 122 14.45 22.19 -10.19
C GLU A 122 15.41 22.74 -9.14
N LEU A 123 15.96 21.91 -8.24
CA LEU A 123 16.99 22.32 -7.29
C LEU A 123 18.28 22.74 -7.99
N LYS A 124 18.67 22.06 -9.08
CA LYS A 124 19.83 22.43 -9.89
C LYS A 124 19.64 23.80 -10.54
N LYS A 125 18.50 24.04 -11.21
CA LYS A 125 18.16 25.35 -11.79
C LYS A 125 18.12 26.45 -10.73
N LEU A 126 17.55 26.17 -9.57
CA LEU A 126 17.47 27.11 -8.46
C LEU A 126 18.87 27.50 -7.96
N LYS A 127 19.81 26.54 -7.91
CA LYS A 127 21.22 26.80 -7.56
C LYS A 127 21.93 27.65 -8.62
N GLU A 128 21.69 27.37 -9.90
CA GLU A 128 22.24 28.16 -11.01
C GLU A 128 21.77 29.63 -10.94
N LEU A 129 20.48 29.88 -10.69
CA LEU A 129 19.95 31.25 -10.54
C LEU A 129 20.58 32.01 -9.37
N TYR A 130 20.84 31.31 -8.26
CA TYR A 130 21.52 31.89 -7.10
C TYR A 130 23.00 32.20 -7.40
N ASP A 131 23.70 31.29 -8.07
CA ASP A 131 25.11 31.46 -8.43
C ASP A 131 25.32 32.61 -9.43
N LEU A 132 24.36 32.78 -10.34
CA LEU A 132 24.31 33.92 -11.25
C LEU A 132 23.85 35.22 -10.57
N LYS A 133 23.57 35.19 -9.26
CA LYS A 133 23.07 36.32 -8.46
C LYS A 133 21.77 36.93 -9.01
N ILE A 134 20.98 36.13 -9.72
CA ILE A 134 19.66 36.54 -10.25
C ILE A 134 18.64 36.58 -9.11
N ILE A 135 18.76 35.66 -8.15
CA ILE A 135 17.94 35.61 -6.94
C ILE A 135 18.81 35.82 -5.70
N SER A 136 18.20 36.36 -4.65
CA SER A 136 18.84 36.55 -3.35
C SER A 136 19.03 35.22 -2.60
N LYS A 137 19.83 35.26 -1.53
CA LYS A 137 20.03 34.11 -0.65
C LYS A 137 18.74 33.72 0.07
N GLU A 138 17.97 34.71 0.51
CA GLU A 138 16.68 34.49 1.15
C GLU A 138 15.71 33.76 0.22
N GLU A 139 15.58 34.22 -1.03
CA GLU A 139 14.71 33.57 -2.04
C GLU A 139 15.18 32.16 -2.41
N TYR A 140 16.49 31.95 -2.48
CA TYR A 140 17.08 30.63 -2.73
C TYR A 140 16.69 29.63 -1.62
N GLU A 141 16.91 29.99 -0.35
CA GLU A 141 16.63 29.10 0.78
C GLU A 141 15.12 28.85 0.96
N GLU A 142 14.29 29.88 0.76
CA GLU A 142 12.83 29.73 0.82
C GLU A 142 12.34 28.70 -0.22
N LYS A 143 12.75 28.84 -1.48
CA LYS A 143 12.33 27.94 -2.56
C LYS A 143 12.93 26.55 -2.43
N LYS A 144 14.17 26.44 -1.97
CA LYS A 144 14.84 25.15 -1.73
C LYS A 144 14.09 24.32 -0.69
N SER A 145 13.52 24.96 0.34
CA SER A 145 12.75 24.28 1.38
C SER A 145 11.48 23.58 0.88
N ILE A 146 10.94 24.01 -0.27
CA ILE A 146 9.73 23.43 -0.89
C ILE A 146 10.04 22.06 -1.52
N TYR A 147 11.26 21.89 -2.04
CA TYR A 147 11.67 20.70 -2.78
C TYR A 147 12.38 19.62 -1.92
N LEU A 148 12.70 19.94 -0.66
CA LEU A 148 13.40 19.04 0.27
C LEU A 148 12.51 18.53 1.42
N LYS A 149 11.18 18.65 1.31
CA LYS A 149 10.20 18.10 2.26
C LYS A 149 9.75 16.69 1.86
#